data_AF-A0AAN7GUW5-F1
#
_entry.id   AF-A0AAN7GUW5-F1
#
_cell.length_a   1.000
_cell.length_b   1.000
_cell.length_c   1.000
_cell.angle_alpha   90.00
_cell.angle_beta   90.00
_cell.angle_gamma   90.00
#
_symmetry.space_group_name_H-M   'P 1'
#
loop_
_entity.id
_entity.type
_entity.pdbx_description
1 polymer ?
#
loop_
_entity_poly.entity_id
_entity_poly.type
_entity_poly.pdbx_seq_one_letter_code
_entity_poly.pdbx_strand_id
1 'polypeptide(L)'
;MQSSHSSRGRSLNSRKHRHPQNSNPGPRGRRAYVIKPQSSRLSSELLATPGSCTSNPVEFVDDKGGKVAVNEDSGENSRNHERREVDADVADLSLRLAQLDAREKEPELEDELLNLNDQKQEYELLALESIYGDNAIMINRRGLRSIQIHIHIETEGAFTIAAQLNTSVHLDSTWGNIDDTFSYSFEVQHLPPIVLTLLLPKSYPSHLPPYFTIYVQWLDHVRISHLCSMLDSIWTEQQGQEIMYQWAEWLQSSSLSCLGFHQEIVLNPPYGVIGATDKRAISGSVSFNVDIPSMRRYNDDKCHEKFLRSVHECFICFSEYAGTDFIRLPCQHFFCLKCMKTYSNLHVKEGTVNMLKCPDAKCRGAVPPSLLKQLLDDEAYQQWESLILQKTLDSMTDVVYCPRCETPCIEDPDQHAVCSRCLFSFCTLCRDRRHVGIECMTPEIRLQILQDRQSSSRLREDQKLKERELINELLSVQEILRDAKQCPSCKIAISRSEGCNKMVCNNCGQKFCYRCNKEISGYEHFRDGECELFPEEEIRNWEGMMRNPRQALGEIQANLFPDHGNQCPSCRQYNAKVGNNNHLCCWACQTHFCYLCKKVVRRASQHYGPKGCKQHTT
;
A
#
# COMPACT_ATOMS: atom_id res chain seq x y z
N MET A 1 -87.55 -12.67 11.69
CA MET A 1 -88.06 -13.13 13.00
C MET A 1 -86.83 -13.54 13.80
N GLN A 2 -86.37 -12.72 14.76
CA GLN A 2 -86.60 -12.91 16.21
C GLN A 2 -86.29 -14.36 16.63
N SER A 3 -85.41 -14.71 17.58
CA SER A 3 -84.91 -14.00 18.77
C SER A 3 -83.93 -14.93 19.52
N SER A 4 -82.93 -14.33 20.20
CA SER A 4 -82.32 -14.64 21.52
C SER A 4 -82.76 -15.91 22.30
N HIS A 5 -81.98 -16.61 23.15
CA HIS A 5 -80.70 -16.39 23.85
C HIS A 5 -80.32 -17.68 24.64
N SER A 6 -79.03 -17.82 25.01
CA SER A 6 -78.48 -18.51 26.22
C SER A 6 -78.46 -20.07 26.25
N SER A 7 -77.46 -20.82 26.75
CA SER A 7 -76.08 -20.55 27.22
C SER A 7 -75.36 -21.87 27.60
N ARG A 8 -74.07 -21.95 27.26
CA ARG A 8 -72.91 -22.61 27.92
C ARG A 8 -72.79 -24.15 28.02
N GLY A 9 -71.65 -24.67 27.53
CA GLY A 9 -71.04 -25.93 28.00
C GLY A 9 -69.83 -26.47 27.20
N ARG A 10 -68.61 -25.95 27.50
CA ARG A 10 -67.23 -26.52 27.35
C ARG A 10 -66.86 -27.43 26.15
N SER A 11 -65.79 -27.05 25.40
CA SER A 11 -64.51 -27.81 25.34
C SER A 11 -63.43 -27.11 24.49
N LEU A 12 -62.25 -26.95 25.10
CA LEU A 12 -60.87 -26.94 24.58
C LEU A 12 -60.59 -26.42 23.16
N ASN A 13 -59.90 -25.26 23.07
CA ASN A 13 -59.09 -24.92 21.91
C ASN A 13 -57.72 -24.36 22.32
N SER A 14 -56.70 -24.88 21.66
CA SER A 14 -55.27 -24.75 21.95
C SER A 14 -54.69 -23.40 21.57
N ARG A 15 -53.83 -22.89 22.45
CA ARG A 15 -53.06 -21.64 22.30
C ARG A 15 -52.03 -21.79 21.16
N LYS A 16 -52.15 -20.94 20.13
CA LYS A 16 -51.05 -20.64 19.20
C LYS A 16 -50.12 -19.60 19.84
N HIS A 17 -48.85 -19.95 20.00
CA HIS A 17 -47.79 -19.06 20.44
C HIS A 17 -47.54 -17.96 19.39
N ARG A 18 -47.70 -16.70 19.79
CA ARG A 18 -47.20 -15.53 19.06
C ARG A 18 -45.79 -15.22 19.57
N HIS A 19 -44.84 -15.13 18.63
CA HIS A 19 -43.47 -14.66 18.86
C HIS A 19 -43.47 -13.20 19.35
N PRO A 20 -42.66 -12.84 20.37
CA PRO A 20 -42.40 -11.45 20.71
C PRO A 20 -41.46 -10.82 19.70
N GLN A 21 -41.84 -9.64 19.19
CA GLN A 21 -40.98 -8.76 18.40
C GLN A 21 -39.85 -8.24 19.29
N ASN A 22 -38.61 -8.49 18.88
CA ASN A 22 -37.41 -8.02 19.56
C ASN A 22 -37.08 -6.61 19.02
N SER A 23 -37.54 -5.57 19.71
CA SER A 23 -37.17 -4.18 19.45
C SER A 23 -35.77 -3.92 20.00
N ASN A 24 -34.78 -3.90 19.10
CA ASN A 24 -33.38 -3.62 19.40
C ASN A 24 -33.19 -2.09 19.58
N PRO A 25 -32.75 -1.56 20.74
CA PRO A 25 -32.34 -0.17 20.84
C PRO A 25 -30.92 -0.04 20.27
N GLY A 26 -30.77 0.63 19.13
CA GLY A 26 -29.46 0.96 18.56
C GLY A 26 -28.62 1.84 19.50
N PRO A 27 -27.28 1.82 19.35
CA PRO A 27 -26.40 2.62 20.19
C PRO A 27 -26.65 4.11 19.90
N ARG A 28 -26.97 4.87 20.94
CA ARG A 28 -27.08 6.33 20.86
C ARG A 28 -25.71 6.90 20.53
N GLY A 29 -25.59 7.46 19.32
CA GLY A 29 -24.40 8.17 18.86
C GLY A 29 -23.98 9.26 19.85
N ARG A 30 -22.71 9.25 20.23
CA ARG A 30 -22.07 10.35 20.96
C ARG A 30 -22.00 11.55 20.01
N ARG A 31 -22.66 12.65 20.37
CA ARG A 31 -22.50 13.93 19.68
C ARG A 31 -21.11 14.48 19.99
N ALA A 32 -20.24 14.52 18.99
CA ALA A 32 -18.98 15.25 19.06
C ALA A 32 -19.28 16.76 19.13
N TYR A 33 -18.79 17.43 20.16
CA TYR A 33 -18.75 18.90 20.21
C TYR A 33 -17.59 19.37 19.34
N VAL A 34 -17.90 19.95 18.18
CA VAL A 34 -16.95 20.66 17.33
C VAL A 34 -16.57 21.98 18.02
N ILE A 35 -15.30 22.14 18.39
CA ILE A 35 -14.74 23.43 18.79
C ILE A 35 -14.00 23.98 17.58
N LYS A 36 -14.54 25.04 16.97
CA LYS A 36 -13.81 25.86 15.98
C LYS A 36 -12.79 26.73 16.72
N PRO A 37 -11.50 26.76 16.35
CA PRO A 37 -10.60 27.78 16.85
C PRO A 37 -10.73 29.06 16.02
N GLN A 38 -11.00 30.16 16.71
CA GLN A 38 -10.78 31.52 16.21
C GLN A 38 -9.28 31.84 16.25
N SER A 39 -8.83 32.66 15.32
CA SER A 39 -7.44 33.11 15.20
C SER A 39 -7.02 34.00 16.36
N SER A 40 -5.86 33.73 16.96
CA SER A 40 -5.03 34.75 17.58
C SER A 40 -3.58 34.31 17.62
N ARG A 41 -2.71 35.11 17.00
CA ARG A 41 -1.24 35.05 17.08
C ARG A 41 -0.79 35.32 18.53
N LEU A 42 0.22 34.57 19.00
CA LEU A 42 1.50 35.10 19.50
C LEU A 42 2.35 34.02 20.23
N SER A 43 3.60 33.90 19.75
CA SER A 43 4.86 33.68 20.48
C SER A 43 5.21 32.32 21.08
N SER A 44 6.18 31.66 20.43
CA SER A 44 7.05 30.60 20.97
C SER A 44 8.09 31.17 21.93
N GLU A 45 8.42 30.42 23.00
CA GLU A 45 9.80 30.19 23.45
C GLU A 45 9.90 29.03 24.48
N LEU A 46 10.87 28.14 24.24
CA LEU A 46 11.70 27.35 25.18
C LEU A 46 11.10 26.15 25.96
N LEU A 47 11.54 24.92 25.60
CA LEU A 47 12.60 24.16 26.31
C LEU A 47 12.77 22.75 25.73
N ALA A 48 14.05 22.36 25.63
CA ALA A 48 14.59 21.19 24.97
C ALA A 48 14.57 19.91 25.84
N THR A 49 14.64 18.75 25.20
CA THR A 49 15.11 17.48 25.78
C THR A 49 16.42 17.03 25.12
N PRO A 50 17.27 16.24 25.83
CA PRO A 50 18.68 16.10 25.51
C PRO A 50 19.05 14.77 24.84
N GLY A 51 20.11 14.82 24.02
CA GLY A 51 21.27 13.92 24.15
C GLY A 51 21.24 12.59 23.42
N SER A 52 21.67 12.58 22.16
CA SER A 52 22.46 11.48 21.59
C SER A 52 23.88 12.01 21.38
N CYS A 53 24.84 11.45 22.11
CA CYS A 53 26.28 11.64 21.94
C CYS A 53 26.84 10.41 21.22
N THR A 54 27.88 10.43 20.38
CA THR A 54 28.73 11.43 19.71
C THR A 54 29.72 10.55 18.93
N SER A 55 30.15 10.94 17.73
CA SER A 55 31.56 11.28 17.51
C SER A 55 31.72 12.15 16.26
N ASN A 56 32.27 13.34 16.51
CA ASN A 56 32.44 14.48 15.61
C ASN A 56 33.42 14.25 14.45
N PRO A 57 33.39 15.16 13.46
CA PRO A 57 34.60 15.77 12.96
C PRO A 57 34.69 17.28 13.27
N VAL A 58 35.94 17.70 13.32
CA VAL A 58 36.55 18.97 13.74
C VAL A 58 36.06 20.19 12.95
N GLU A 59 35.84 21.30 13.65
CA GLU A 59 35.56 22.64 13.11
C GLU A 59 36.76 23.25 12.38
N PHE A 60 36.50 24.04 11.33
CA PHE A 60 37.25 25.28 11.09
C PHE A 60 36.31 26.42 10.63
N VAL A 61 36.42 27.50 11.37
CA VAL A 61 35.84 28.86 11.33
C VAL A 61 36.35 29.59 10.05
N ASP A 62 35.71 30.52 9.33
CA ASP A 62 34.95 31.70 9.76
C ASP A 62 34.18 32.39 8.58
N ASP A 63 33.17 33.16 9.00
CA ASP A 63 32.73 34.49 8.54
C ASP A 63 32.39 34.79 7.06
N LYS A 64 31.09 35.00 6.79
CA LYS A 64 30.53 36.34 6.49
C LYS A 64 29.02 36.31 6.34
N GLY A 65 28.37 37.09 7.21
CA GLY A 65 26.93 37.34 7.20
C GLY A 65 26.44 38.17 6.01
N GLY A 66 25.30 37.75 5.46
CA GLY A 66 24.45 38.52 4.55
C GLY A 66 23.01 38.05 4.69
N LYS A 67 22.15 38.88 5.29
CA LYS A 67 20.71 38.65 5.44
C LYS A 67 20.04 38.64 4.07
N VAL A 68 19.31 37.57 3.74
CA VAL A 68 18.25 37.59 2.71
C VAL A 68 17.02 36.87 3.28
N ALA A 69 15.89 37.56 3.25
CA ALA A 69 14.59 37.08 3.70
C ALA A 69 14.07 35.96 2.77
N VAL A 70 13.57 34.87 3.34
CA VAL A 70 12.90 33.79 2.62
C VAL A 70 11.39 34.05 2.70
N ASN A 71 10.80 34.40 1.56
CA ASN A 71 9.36 34.30 1.34
C ASN A 71 9.04 32.87 0.89
N GLU A 72 8.09 32.24 1.57
CA GLU A 72 7.51 30.95 1.20
C GLU A 72 6.59 31.11 -0.02
N ASP A 73 7.03 30.62 -1.18
CA ASP A 73 6.14 30.30 -2.30
C ASP A 73 6.72 29.12 -3.11
N SER A 74 6.55 27.91 -2.58
CA SER A 74 7.13 26.66 -3.09
C SER A 74 6.12 25.90 -3.97
N GLY A 75 5.68 26.52 -5.06
CA GLY A 75 4.82 25.89 -6.07
C GLY A 75 5.14 26.31 -7.50
N GLU A 76 5.55 27.57 -7.71
CA GLU A 76 5.89 28.11 -9.05
C GLU A 76 7.41 28.13 -9.33
N ASN A 77 8.25 28.08 -8.30
CA ASN A 77 9.70 28.19 -8.46
C ASN A 77 10.38 26.95 -9.09
N SER A 78 9.80 25.75 -8.99
CA SER A 78 10.40 24.56 -9.64
C SER A 78 10.30 24.61 -11.16
N ARG A 79 9.17 25.10 -11.70
CA ARG A 79 9.00 25.30 -13.15
C ARG A 79 9.83 26.47 -13.70
N ASN A 80 10.07 27.48 -12.87
CA ASN A 80 10.90 28.63 -13.22
C ASN A 80 12.40 28.35 -13.09
N HIS A 81 12.82 27.41 -12.21
CA HIS A 81 14.21 26.97 -12.11
C HIS A 81 14.59 26.05 -13.29
N GLU A 82 13.71 25.10 -13.66
CA GLU A 82 13.88 24.29 -14.87
C GLU A 82 13.89 25.15 -16.15
N ARG A 83 13.04 26.19 -16.26
CA ARG A 83 13.10 27.11 -17.41
C ARG A 83 14.35 27.99 -17.45
N ARG A 84 14.90 28.40 -16.30
CA ARG A 84 16.10 29.25 -16.23
C ARG A 84 17.40 28.50 -16.48
N GLU A 85 17.49 27.22 -16.13
CA GLU A 85 18.64 26.36 -16.45
C GLU A 85 18.66 25.99 -17.94
N VAL A 86 17.49 25.69 -18.53
CA VAL A 86 17.36 25.44 -19.98
C VAL A 86 17.79 26.64 -20.83
N ASP A 87 17.48 27.87 -20.41
CA ASP A 87 17.87 29.09 -21.14
C ASP A 87 19.40 29.35 -21.13
N ALA A 88 20.11 28.91 -20.08
CA ALA A 88 21.57 29.04 -20.00
C ALA A 88 22.31 28.03 -20.89
N ASP A 89 21.80 26.79 -20.94
CA ASP A 89 22.39 25.71 -21.76
C ASP A 89 22.13 25.91 -23.27
N VAL A 90 20.98 26.48 -23.64
CA VAL A 90 20.66 26.82 -25.04
C VAL A 90 21.59 27.91 -25.59
N ALA A 91 22.07 28.82 -24.74
CA ALA A 91 23.04 29.86 -25.10
C ALA A 91 24.44 29.27 -25.37
N ASP A 92 24.92 28.33 -24.54
CA ASP A 92 26.20 27.62 -24.76
C ASP A 92 26.16 26.77 -26.04
N LEU A 93 25.07 26.00 -26.24
CA LEU A 93 24.81 25.24 -27.46
C LEU A 93 24.82 26.14 -28.71
N SER A 94 24.28 27.36 -28.59
CA SER A 94 24.26 28.33 -29.68
C SER A 94 25.60 28.92 -30.02
N LEU A 95 26.44 29.13 -29.01
CA LEU A 95 27.80 29.56 -29.22
C LEU A 95 28.63 28.45 -29.87
N ARG A 96 28.45 27.19 -29.48
CA ARG A 96 29.14 26.04 -30.06
C ARG A 96 28.78 25.81 -31.52
N LEU A 97 27.48 25.79 -31.85
CA LEU A 97 27.03 25.65 -33.24
C LEU A 97 27.49 26.82 -34.12
N ALA A 98 27.46 28.06 -33.60
CA ALA A 98 27.99 29.22 -34.32
C ALA A 98 29.52 29.17 -34.49
N GLN A 99 30.26 28.57 -33.54
CA GLN A 99 31.70 28.32 -33.68
C GLN A 99 32.02 27.23 -34.71
N LEU A 100 31.13 26.25 -34.90
CA LEU A 100 31.27 25.22 -35.93
C LEU A 100 31.00 25.81 -37.31
N ASP A 101 29.92 26.58 -37.45
CA ASP A 101 29.56 27.35 -38.65
C ASP A 101 30.70 28.30 -39.08
N ALA A 102 31.25 29.09 -38.16
CA ALA A 102 32.33 30.04 -38.48
C ALA A 102 33.67 29.43 -38.90
N ARG A 103 33.87 28.10 -38.75
CA ARG A 103 35.13 27.43 -39.10
C ARG A 103 35.16 26.95 -40.55
N GLU A 104 34.01 26.67 -41.13
CA GLU A 104 33.91 26.18 -42.49
C GLU A 104 33.48 27.32 -43.41
N LYS A 105 34.25 27.57 -44.47
CA LYS A 105 33.81 28.51 -45.49
C LYS A 105 32.75 27.80 -46.33
N GLU A 106 31.50 28.27 -46.26
CA GLU A 106 30.45 27.78 -47.16
C GLU A 106 30.92 27.97 -48.63
N PRO A 107 30.76 26.95 -49.48
CA PRO A 107 31.06 27.10 -50.90
C PRO A 107 30.11 28.12 -51.54
N GLU A 108 30.63 28.93 -52.46
CA GLU A 108 29.77 29.78 -53.30
C GLU A 108 28.99 28.88 -54.27
N LEU A 109 27.66 28.84 -54.13
CA LEU A 109 26.77 28.01 -54.93
C LEU A 109 25.88 28.88 -55.83
N GLU A 110 25.44 28.31 -56.95
CA GLU A 110 24.46 28.93 -57.84
C GLU A 110 23.08 29.03 -57.15
N ASP A 111 22.34 30.10 -57.44
CA ASP A 111 21.03 30.38 -56.82
C ASP A 111 20.00 29.24 -57.03
N GLU A 112 20.07 28.55 -58.17
CA GLU A 112 19.21 27.40 -58.45
C GLU A 112 19.47 26.24 -57.49
N LEU A 113 20.75 25.96 -57.19
CA LEU A 113 21.14 24.89 -56.29
C LEU A 113 20.83 25.25 -54.83
N LEU A 114 20.97 26.53 -54.46
CA LEU A 114 20.56 27.03 -53.14
C LEU A 114 19.05 26.85 -52.93
N ASN A 115 18.23 27.19 -53.92
CA ASN A 115 16.77 27.00 -53.84
C ASN A 115 16.39 25.52 -53.76
N LEU A 116 17.10 24.64 -54.49
CA LEU A 116 16.88 23.20 -54.39
C LEU A 116 17.24 22.66 -53.00
N ASN A 117 18.37 23.09 -52.44
CA ASN A 117 18.78 22.76 -51.08
C ASN A 117 17.74 23.24 -50.05
N ASP A 118 17.30 24.50 -50.16
CA ASP A 118 16.29 25.08 -49.28
C ASP A 118 14.97 24.29 -49.30
N GLN A 119 14.52 23.85 -50.48
CA GLN A 119 13.35 22.98 -50.61
C GLN A 119 13.56 21.62 -49.94
N LYS A 120 14.69 20.96 -50.21
CA LYS A 120 15.02 19.66 -49.59
C LYS A 120 15.07 19.74 -48.07
N GLN A 121 15.69 20.78 -47.53
CA GLN A 121 15.70 21.04 -46.09
C GLN A 121 14.29 21.18 -45.51
N GLU A 122 13.37 21.82 -46.24
CA GLU A 122 12.01 22.04 -45.76
C GLU A 122 11.25 20.74 -45.67
N TYR A 123 11.32 19.92 -46.72
CA TYR A 123 10.69 18.62 -46.75
C TYR A 123 11.24 17.68 -45.68
N GLU A 124 12.56 17.69 -45.45
CA GLU A 124 13.17 16.85 -44.42
C GLU A 124 12.73 17.25 -43.01
N LEU A 125 12.67 18.55 -42.71
CA LEU A 125 12.19 19.05 -41.42
C LEU A 125 10.72 18.72 -41.18
N LEU A 126 9.86 18.88 -42.19
CA LEU A 126 8.44 18.50 -42.11
C LEU A 126 8.26 17.00 -41.89
N ALA A 127 9.11 16.18 -42.53
CA ALA A 127 9.11 14.73 -42.32
C ALA A 127 9.48 14.39 -40.87
N LEU A 128 10.53 15.01 -40.32
CA LEU A 128 10.97 14.79 -38.93
C LEU A 128 9.93 15.26 -37.91
N GLU A 129 9.27 16.39 -38.13
CA GLU A 129 8.17 16.87 -37.29
C GLU A 129 7.01 15.87 -37.29
N SER A 130 6.70 15.27 -38.45
CA SER A 130 5.65 14.26 -38.56
C SER A 130 6.00 12.94 -37.87
N ILE A 131 7.28 12.54 -37.89
CA ILE A 131 7.76 11.27 -37.32
C ILE A 131 7.93 11.37 -35.81
N TYR A 132 8.57 12.44 -35.32
CA TYR A 132 8.96 12.59 -33.91
C TYR A 132 7.97 13.43 -33.09
N GLY A 133 7.06 14.17 -33.74
CA GLY A 133 6.03 14.98 -33.08
C GLY A 133 6.64 15.94 -32.05
N ASP A 134 6.14 15.88 -30.81
CA ASP A 134 6.62 16.71 -29.70
C ASP A 134 8.12 16.51 -29.36
N ASN A 135 8.76 15.44 -29.86
CA ASN A 135 10.18 15.19 -29.66
C ASN A 135 11.08 15.92 -30.67
N ALA A 136 10.52 16.60 -31.68
CA ALA A 136 11.23 17.43 -32.65
C ALA A 136 10.89 18.92 -32.42
N ILE A 137 11.88 19.70 -31.99
CA ILE A 137 11.72 21.11 -31.62
C ILE A 137 12.44 21.98 -32.65
N MET A 138 11.67 22.76 -33.42
CA MET A 138 12.21 23.73 -34.36
C MET A 138 12.74 24.97 -33.63
N ILE A 139 13.99 25.33 -33.89
CA ILE A 139 14.66 26.49 -33.31
C ILE A 139 14.96 27.47 -34.46
N ASN A 140 14.43 28.69 -34.41
CA ASN A 140 14.74 29.70 -35.42
C ASN A 140 16.00 30.49 -35.02
N ARG A 141 17.07 30.43 -35.84
CA ARG A 141 18.34 31.12 -35.55
C ARG A 141 18.90 31.83 -36.77
N ARG A 142 19.00 33.16 -36.68
CA ARG A 142 19.80 34.02 -37.58
C ARG A 142 19.61 33.75 -39.08
N GLY A 143 18.44 33.29 -39.50
CA GLY A 143 18.12 32.99 -40.90
C GLY A 143 18.53 31.60 -41.40
N LEU A 144 19.15 30.76 -40.55
CA LEU A 144 19.39 29.34 -40.82
C LEU A 144 18.37 28.49 -40.07
N ARG A 145 18.02 27.33 -40.64
CA ARG A 145 17.09 26.38 -40.03
C ARG A 145 17.84 25.54 -38.99
N SER A 146 17.28 25.42 -37.79
CA SER A 146 17.80 24.50 -36.77
C SER A 146 16.68 23.69 -36.12
N ILE A 147 17.01 22.46 -35.75
CA ILE A 147 16.08 21.49 -35.16
C ILE A 147 16.79 20.75 -34.02
N GLN A 148 16.07 20.47 -32.95
CA GLN A 148 16.51 19.61 -31.86
C GLN A 148 15.60 18.39 -31.77
N ILE A 149 16.18 17.19 -31.76
CA ILE A 149 15.45 15.92 -31.77
C ILE A 149 15.79 15.15 -30.48
N HIS A 150 14.76 14.78 -29.72
CA HIS A 150 14.86 13.99 -28.49
C HIS A 150 14.68 12.51 -28.82
N ILE A 151 15.80 11.84 -29.06
CA ILE A 151 15.84 10.47 -29.58
C ILE A 151 15.74 9.49 -28.41
N HIS A 152 14.60 8.80 -28.34
CA HIS A 152 14.34 7.78 -27.33
C HIS A 152 14.84 6.43 -27.84
N ILE A 153 15.75 5.80 -27.11
CA ILE A 153 16.34 4.52 -27.51
C ILE A 153 15.26 3.43 -27.45
N GLU A 154 15.16 2.64 -28.52
CA GLU A 154 14.27 1.48 -28.56
C GLU A 154 14.88 0.31 -27.79
N THR A 155 14.08 -0.28 -26.90
CA THR A 155 14.52 -1.32 -25.97
C THR A 155 13.61 -2.54 -26.07
N GLU A 156 14.20 -3.71 -26.36
CA GLU A 156 13.46 -4.99 -26.38
C GLU A 156 13.19 -5.56 -24.97
N GLY A 157 13.68 -4.90 -23.92
CA GLY A 157 13.54 -5.36 -22.54
C GLY A 157 14.15 -4.40 -21.51
N ALA A 158 14.24 -4.87 -20.27
CA ALA A 158 14.91 -4.13 -19.19
C ALA A 158 16.44 -4.19 -19.34
N PHE A 159 17.10 -3.09 -18.99
CA PHE A 159 18.54 -2.91 -18.94
C PHE A 159 19.00 -2.82 -17.50
N THR A 160 20.13 -3.44 -17.18
CA THR A 160 20.81 -3.27 -15.91
C THR A 160 21.75 -2.08 -15.99
N ILE A 161 21.56 -1.06 -15.15
CA ILE A 161 22.55 -0.01 -14.96
C ILE A 161 23.42 -0.44 -13.80
N ALA A 162 24.72 -0.51 -14.01
CA ALA A 162 25.71 -0.86 -13.02
C ALA A 162 26.68 0.31 -12.79
N ALA A 163 27.05 0.55 -11.54
CA ALA A 163 28.03 1.53 -11.13
C ALA A 163 29.08 0.84 -10.25
N GLN A 164 30.36 0.99 -10.59
CA GLN A 164 31.47 0.54 -9.76
C GLN A 164 31.96 1.71 -8.91
N LEU A 165 31.70 1.64 -7.60
CA LEU A 165 32.11 2.64 -6.63
C LEU A 165 33.50 2.25 -6.10
N ASN A 166 34.55 2.83 -6.68
CA ASN A 166 35.90 2.68 -6.15
C ASN A 166 36.10 3.62 -4.96
N THR A 167 36.13 3.07 -3.74
CA THR A 167 36.45 3.81 -2.53
C THR A 167 37.96 4.06 -2.45
N SER A 168 38.46 5.07 -3.16
CA SER A 168 39.83 5.52 -3.03
C SER A 168 39.85 6.94 -2.44
N VAL A 169 39.82 7.01 -1.11
CA VAL A 169 40.39 8.13 -0.35
C VAL A 169 41.30 7.53 0.72
N HIS A 170 42.60 7.80 0.57
CA HIS A 170 43.71 7.39 1.42
C HIS A 170 43.42 7.47 2.93
N LEU A 171 43.68 6.38 3.67
CA LEU A 171 44.35 6.45 4.97
C LEU A 171 45.32 5.29 5.11
N ASP A 172 46.53 5.63 5.55
CA ASP A 172 47.72 4.82 5.47
C ASP A 172 47.69 3.51 6.28
N SER A 173 48.46 2.55 5.75
CA SER A 173 49.20 1.51 6.47
C SER A 173 48.46 0.27 6.99
N THR A 174 48.80 -0.85 6.34
CA THR A 174 48.91 -2.22 6.89
C THR A 174 47.62 -2.89 7.36
N TRP A 175 46.92 -3.57 6.46
CA TRP A 175 46.57 -5.00 6.56
C TRP A 175 45.62 -5.43 5.43
N GLY A 176 46.02 -6.48 4.69
CA GLY A 176 45.11 -7.42 4.00
C GLY A 176 44.43 -6.93 2.72
N ASN A 177 44.78 -7.56 1.58
CA ASN A 177 43.98 -7.55 0.35
C ASN A 177 42.52 -7.93 0.66
N ILE A 178 41.61 -6.96 0.60
CA ILE A 178 40.19 -7.19 0.36
C ILE A 178 39.81 -6.31 -0.82
N ASP A 179 39.45 -6.98 -1.91
CA ASP A 179 38.93 -6.40 -3.16
C ASP A 179 37.50 -5.90 -2.94
N ASP A 180 37.32 -4.92 -2.05
CA ASP A 180 36.02 -4.30 -1.73
C ASP A 180 35.65 -3.27 -2.81
N THR A 181 35.53 -3.73 -4.06
CA THR A 181 34.92 -2.97 -5.14
C THR A 181 33.40 -3.03 -4.96
N PHE A 182 32.80 -1.96 -4.42
CA PHE A 182 31.35 -1.93 -4.20
C PHE A 182 30.62 -1.69 -5.52
N SER A 183 29.89 -2.68 -6.00
CA SER A 183 29.05 -2.55 -7.21
C SER A 183 27.59 -2.27 -6.82
N TYR A 184 27.00 -1.27 -7.45
CA TYR A 184 25.58 -0.94 -7.32
C TYR A 184 24.90 -1.16 -8.66
N SER A 185 23.79 -1.90 -8.70
CA SER A 185 23.02 -2.09 -9.93
C SER A 185 21.51 -1.97 -9.73
N PHE A 186 20.81 -1.58 -10.80
CA PHE A 186 19.35 -1.51 -10.86
C PHE A 186 18.85 -1.68 -12.28
N GLU A 187 17.59 -2.09 -12.45
CA GLU A 187 16.99 -2.30 -13.76
C GLU A 187 16.15 -1.10 -14.21
N VAL A 188 16.21 -0.78 -15.50
CA VAL A 188 15.37 0.24 -16.17
C VAL A 188 14.82 -0.28 -17.49
N GLN A 189 13.61 0.15 -17.86
CA GLN A 189 13.02 -0.11 -19.17
C GLN A 189 13.17 1.09 -20.11
N HIS A 190 13.31 2.29 -19.56
CA HIS A 190 13.41 3.54 -20.30
C HIS A 190 14.65 4.34 -19.88
N LEU A 191 15.43 4.77 -20.87
CA LEU A 191 16.63 5.60 -20.68
C LEU A 191 16.34 7.06 -21.07
N PRO A 192 16.96 8.05 -20.39
CA PRO A 192 16.90 9.44 -20.83
C PRO A 192 17.38 9.57 -22.28
N PRO A 193 16.71 10.43 -23.10
CA PRO A 193 16.92 10.47 -24.54
C PRO A 193 18.30 11.02 -24.91
N ILE A 194 18.75 10.64 -26.11
CA ILE A 194 19.87 11.30 -26.79
C ILE A 194 19.32 12.55 -27.47
N VAL A 195 19.86 13.72 -27.14
CA VAL A 195 19.42 14.98 -27.73
C VAL A 195 20.36 15.38 -28.87
N LEU A 196 19.87 15.28 -30.11
CA LEU A 196 20.59 15.70 -31.32
C LEU A 196 20.14 17.10 -31.69
N THR A 197 21.06 18.07 -31.68
CA THR A 197 20.77 19.44 -32.14
C THR A 197 21.49 19.70 -33.45
N LEU A 198 20.75 20.15 -34.46
CA LEU A 198 21.20 20.35 -35.83
C LEU A 198 21.02 21.80 -36.26
N LEU A 199 21.99 22.31 -37.01
CA LEU A 199 21.95 23.59 -37.70
C LEU A 199 22.28 23.34 -39.18
N LEU A 200 21.38 23.75 -40.07
CA LEU A 200 21.47 23.47 -41.50
C LEU A 200 22.21 24.61 -42.21
N PRO A 201 23.39 24.37 -42.82
CA PRO A 201 24.03 25.33 -43.71
C PRO A 201 23.28 25.41 -45.04
N LYS A 202 23.45 26.49 -45.79
CA LYS A 202 22.76 26.68 -47.09
C LYS A 202 23.19 25.68 -48.16
N SER A 203 24.39 25.13 -47.99
CA SER A 203 24.96 24.13 -48.88
C SER A 203 24.51 22.70 -48.61
N TYR A 204 23.76 22.44 -47.53
CA TYR A 204 23.18 21.13 -47.22
C TYR A 204 21.88 20.91 -48.02
N PRO A 205 21.63 19.72 -48.61
CA PRO A 205 22.43 18.49 -48.53
C PRO A 205 23.49 18.30 -49.61
N SER A 206 23.69 19.25 -50.52
CA SER A 206 24.53 19.02 -51.70
C SER A 206 26.04 18.93 -51.43
N HIS A 207 26.58 19.69 -50.48
CA HIS A 207 28.04 19.78 -50.26
C HIS A 207 28.47 19.56 -48.82
N LEU A 208 27.82 20.21 -47.85
CA LEU A 208 28.16 20.12 -46.42
C LEU A 208 27.06 19.39 -45.65
N PRO A 209 27.40 18.62 -44.60
CA PRO A 209 26.42 18.04 -43.69
C PRO A 209 25.82 19.12 -42.76
N PRO A 210 24.74 18.81 -42.04
CA PRO A 210 24.27 19.63 -40.94
C PRO A 210 25.36 19.78 -39.86
N TYR A 211 25.54 20.98 -39.32
CA TYR A 211 26.33 21.15 -38.10
C TYR A 211 25.54 20.57 -36.93
N PHE A 212 26.16 19.68 -36.16
CA PHE A 212 25.45 18.96 -35.12
C PHE A 212 26.17 18.97 -33.78
N THR A 213 25.39 18.80 -32.71
CA THR A 213 25.87 18.48 -31.37
C THR A 213 25.02 17.36 -30.78
N ILE A 214 25.65 16.43 -30.07
CA ILE A 214 24.98 15.34 -29.35
C ILE A 214 25.10 15.60 -27.86
N TYR A 215 23.96 15.67 -27.17
CA TYR A 215 23.88 15.72 -25.71
C TYR A 215 23.30 14.43 -25.15
N VAL A 216 23.96 13.86 -24.14
CA VAL A 216 23.47 12.70 -23.40
C VAL A 216 23.74 12.87 -21.91
N GLN A 217 22.71 12.75 -21.09
CA GLN A 217 22.82 12.99 -19.65
C GLN A 217 23.65 11.92 -18.92
N TRP A 218 23.60 10.67 -19.36
CA TRP A 218 24.16 9.53 -18.62
C TRP A 218 25.41 8.92 -19.28
N LEU A 219 25.88 9.50 -20.38
CA LEU A 219 26.99 9.00 -21.17
C LEU A 219 28.20 9.94 -21.07
N ASP A 220 29.39 9.38 -20.98
CA ASP A 220 30.64 10.15 -20.93
C ASP A 220 31.00 10.73 -22.30
N HIS A 221 31.85 11.75 -22.27
CA HIS A 221 32.23 12.47 -23.48
C HIS A 221 33.00 11.61 -24.49
N VAL A 222 33.77 10.60 -24.07
CA VAL A 222 34.53 9.76 -25.00
C VAL A 222 33.58 8.92 -25.84
N ARG A 223 32.58 8.31 -25.19
CA ARG A 223 31.53 7.54 -25.86
C ARG A 223 30.64 8.42 -26.75
N ILE A 224 30.30 9.64 -26.34
CA ILE A 224 29.56 10.57 -27.21
C ILE A 224 30.40 10.97 -28.43
N SER A 225 31.71 11.21 -28.28
CA SER A 225 32.59 11.48 -29.43
C SER A 225 32.62 10.30 -30.42
N HIS A 226 32.52 9.07 -29.94
CA HIS A 226 32.41 7.89 -30.81
C HIS A 226 31.10 7.93 -31.62
N LEU A 227 29.97 8.32 -31.02
CA LEU A 227 28.72 8.55 -31.73
C LEU A 227 28.85 9.64 -32.80
N CYS A 228 29.53 10.76 -32.49
CA CYS A 228 29.78 11.82 -33.47
C CYS A 228 30.57 11.31 -34.69
N SER A 229 31.64 10.54 -34.47
CA SER A 229 32.42 9.93 -35.55
C SER A 229 31.60 8.97 -36.42
N MET A 230 30.65 8.25 -35.81
CA MET A 230 29.74 7.37 -36.56
C MET A 230 28.76 8.16 -37.42
N LEU A 231 28.22 9.29 -36.94
CA LEU A 231 27.38 10.17 -37.77
C LEU A 231 28.16 10.74 -38.96
N ASP A 232 29.43 11.11 -38.76
CA ASP A 232 30.32 11.53 -39.85
C ASP A 232 30.50 10.42 -40.89
N SER A 233 30.70 9.16 -40.45
CA SER A 233 30.81 8.00 -41.34
C SER A 233 29.54 7.82 -42.18
N ILE A 234 28.37 7.90 -41.56
CA ILE A 234 27.07 7.78 -42.24
C ILE A 234 26.92 8.86 -43.33
N TRP A 235 27.36 10.09 -43.05
CA TRP A 235 27.38 11.15 -44.05
C TRP A 235 28.35 10.86 -45.20
N THR A 236 29.56 10.39 -44.91
CA THR A 236 30.55 10.09 -45.97
C THR A 236 30.10 9.02 -46.95
N GLU A 237 29.22 8.11 -46.52
CA GLU A 237 28.65 7.06 -47.37
C GLU A 237 27.54 7.59 -48.30
N GLN A 238 26.89 8.71 -47.95
CA GLN A 238 25.71 9.22 -48.64
C GLN A 238 25.75 10.74 -48.91
N GLN A 239 26.88 11.21 -49.45
CA GLN A 239 27.03 12.62 -49.81
C GLN A 239 26.00 13.06 -50.86
N GLY A 240 25.39 14.22 -50.64
CA GLY A 240 24.40 14.79 -51.57
C GLY A 240 22.93 14.48 -51.25
N GLN A 241 22.65 13.74 -50.18
CA GLN A 241 21.30 13.33 -49.76
C GLN A 241 20.95 13.81 -48.35
N GLU A 242 19.64 13.86 -48.08
CA GLU A 242 19.04 14.12 -46.77
C GLU A 242 19.45 13.04 -45.75
N ILE A 243 20.05 13.44 -44.62
CA ILE A 243 20.72 12.52 -43.67
C ILE A 243 20.16 12.59 -42.23
N MET A 244 19.36 13.59 -41.89
CA MET A 244 18.90 13.83 -40.51
C MET A 244 18.05 12.68 -39.97
N TYR A 245 17.14 12.15 -40.78
CA TYR A 245 16.35 10.97 -40.39
C TYR A 245 17.24 9.75 -40.13
N GLN A 246 18.20 9.51 -41.01
CA GLN A 246 19.12 8.36 -40.89
C GLN A 246 20.00 8.46 -39.64
N TRP A 247 20.48 9.67 -39.34
CA TRP A 247 21.19 9.92 -38.08
C TRP A 247 20.31 9.66 -36.86
N ALA A 248 19.06 10.14 -36.87
CA ALA A 248 18.14 9.94 -35.75
C ALA A 248 17.76 8.46 -35.57
N GLU A 249 17.46 7.75 -36.66
CA GLU A 249 17.15 6.32 -36.69
C GLU A 249 18.33 5.46 -36.22
N TRP A 250 19.55 5.79 -36.67
CA TRP A 250 20.76 5.08 -36.24
C TRP A 250 21.04 5.30 -34.76
N LEU A 251 20.89 6.53 -34.25
CA LEU A 251 21.02 6.82 -32.82
C LEU A 251 19.96 6.11 -31.98
N GLN A 252 18.75 5.92 -32.52
CA GLN A 252 17.65 5.24 -31.85
C GLN A 252 17.87 3.72 -31.74
N SER A 253 18.34 3.09 -32.81
CA SER A 253 18.38 1.62 -32.95
C SER A 253 19.76 0.99 -32.72
N SER A 254 20.83 1.73 -33.01
CA SER A 254 22.19 1.18 -33.16
C SER A 254 23.23 1.83 -32.25
N SER A 255 22.88 2.91 -31.53
CA SER A 255 23.83 3.62 -30.66
C SER A 255 24.34 2.76 -29.51
N LEU A 256 23.47 2.02 -28.82
CA LEU A 256 23.86 1.18 -27.68
C LEU A 256 24.76 0.02 -28.11
N SER A 257 24.37 -0.69 -29.17
CA SER A 257 25.16 -1.81 -29.71
C SER A 257 26.52 -1.34 -30.22
N CYS A 258 26.59 -0.17 -30.86
CA CYS A 258 27.84 0.46 -31.28
C CYS A 258 28.76 0.80 -30.09
N LEU A 259 28.20 1.20 -28.95
CA LEU A 259 28.95 1.48 -27.72
C LEU A 259 29.30 0.22 -26.91
N GLY A 260 28.90 -0.97 -27.38
CA GLY A 260 29.11 -2.24 -26.70
C GLY A 260 28.12 -2.52 -25.55
N PHE A 261 27.07 -1.71 -25.41
CA PHE A 261 26.00 -1.93 -24.43
C PHE A 261 24.96 -2.89 -25.01
N HIS A 262 24.84 -4.06 -24.39
CA HIS A 262 23.87 -5.08 -24.80
C HIS A 262 22.66 -5.10 -23.86
N GLN A 263 22.89 -5.48 -22.60
CA GLN A 263 21.88 -5.50 -21.53
C GLN A 263 22.35 -4.81 -20.25
N GLU A 264 23.61 -4.37 -20.22
CA GLU A 264 24.20 -3.71 -19.06
C GLU A 264 24.89 -2.41 -19.50
N ILE A 265 24.56 -1.32 -18.82
CA ILE A 265 25.23 -0.02 -18.97
C ILE A 265 26.07 0.19 -17.72
N VAL A 266 27.39 0.09 -17.89
CA VAL A 266 28.35 0.35 -16.80
C VAL A 266 28.75 1.83 -16.82
N LEU A 267 28.30 2.54 -15.79
CA LEU A 267 28.72 3.89 -15.46
C LEU A 267 30.13 3.78 -14.84
N ASN A 268 31.15 4.20 -15.58
CA ASN A 268 32.54 4.10 -15.16
C ASN A 268 33.13 5.51 -14.91
N PRO A 269 33.89 5.72 -13.82
CA PRO A 269 34.74 6.89 -13.69
C PRO A 269 35.83 6.88 -14.77
N PRO A 270 36.36 8.05 -15.16
CA PRO A 270 36.31 9.30 -14.42
C PRO A 270 35.28 10.30 -14.99
N TYR A 271 34.40 10.78 -14.12
CA TYR A 271 33.66 12.01 -14.31
C TYR A 271 34.66 13.17 -14.50
N GLY A 272 34.57 13.89 -15.62
CA GLY A 272 35.34 15.13 -15.81
C GLY A 272 36.77 15.00 -16.35
N VAL A 273 37.22 13.84 -16.87
CA VAL A 273 38.44 13.84 -17.70
C VAL A 273 38.10 14.43 -19.08
N ILE A 274 38.34 15.73 -19.20
CA ILE A 274 38.33 16.45 -20.48
C ILE A 274 39.58 16.02 -21.24
N GLY A 275 39.51 14.88 -21.92
CA GLY A 275 40.44 14.55 -22.99
C GLY A 275 40.34 15.57 -24.13
N ALA A 276 41.16 15.45 -25.16
CA ALA A 276 40.95 16.22 -26.40
C ALA A 276 39.57 15.85 -26.97
N THR A 277 38.59 16.72 -26.73
CA THR A 277 37.18 16.39 -26.77
C THR A 277 36.55 16.98 -28.02
N ASP A 278 35.87 16.14 -28.80
CA ASP A 278 35.06 16.60 -29.92
C ASP A 278 34.07 17.67 -29.43
N LYS A 279 34.16 18.90 -29.94
CA LYS A 279 33.32 20.02 -29.47
C LYS A 279 31.82 19.75 -29.61
N ARG A 280 31.45 18.81 -30.49
CA ARG A 280 30.08 18.38 -30.77
C ARG A 280 29.52 17.46 -29.69
N ALA A 281 30.37 16.77 -28.94
CA ALA A 281 29.96 15.88 -27.87
C ALA A 281 29.75 16.66 -26.57
N ILE A 282 28.58 16.49 -25.94
CA ILE A 282 28.19 17.22 -24.73
C ILE A 282 27.67 16.21 -23.71
N SER A 283 28.50 15.90 -22.71
CA SER A 283 28.12 15.00 -21.63
C SER A 283 27.40 15.78 -20.53
N GLY A 284 26.21 15.33 -20.15
CA GLY A 284 25.52 15.77 -18.94
C GLY A 284 25.85 14.93 -17.70
N SER A 285 26.76 13.97 -17.83
CA SER A 285 27.11 13.04 -16.75
C SER A 285 28.04 13.72 -15.76
N VAL A 286 27.57 13.89 -14.52
CA VAL A 286 28.28 14.66 -13.49
C VAL A 286 28.86 13.75 -12.41
N SER A 287 28.06 12.83 -11.88
CA SER A 287 28.47 11.87 -10.85
C SER A 287 27.40 10.79 -10.66
N PHE A 288 27.77 9.66 -10.06
CA PHE A 288 26.83 8.60 -9.68
C PHE A 288 25.64 9.11 -8.84
N ASN A 289 25.87 10.07 -7.94
CA ASN A 289 24.85 10.63 -7.06
C ASN A 289 23.80 11.47 -7.80
N VAL A 290 24.10 11.93 -9.01
CA VAL A 290 23.18 12.69 -9.86
C VAL A 290 22.58 11.80 -10.94
N ASP A 291 23.41 11.01 -11.61
CA ASP A 291 23.02 10.23 -12.79
C ASP A 291 22.09 9.07 -12.41
N ILE A 292 22.41 8.31 -11.35
CA ILE A 292 21.60 7.16 -10.92
C ILE A 292 20.18 7.58 -10.52
N PRO A 293 19.98 8.58 -9.62
CA PRO A 293 18.62 9.04 -9.30
C PRO A 293 17.89 9.62 -10.49
N SER A 294 18.58 10.32 -11.39
CA SER A 294 17.97 10.91 -12.59
C SER A 294 17.47 9.83 -13.56
N MET A 295 18.28 8.79 -13.81
CA MET A 295 17.88 7.66 -14.66
C MET A 295 16.72 6.88 -14.04
N ARG A 296 16.73 6.64 -12.73
CA ARG A 296 15.60 5.99 -12.03
C ARG A 296 14.32 6.81 -12.15
N ARG A 297 14.41 8.12 -11.88
CA ARG A 297 13.26 9.02 -11.97
C ARG A 297 12.67 9.02 -13.37
N TYR A 298 13.51 9.17 -14.39
CA TYR A 298 13.08 9.14 -15.79
C TYR A 298 12.39 7.80 -16.14
N ASN A 299 12.99 6.68 -15.73
CA ASN A 299 12.40 5.37 -15.94
C ASN A 299 11.02 5.25 -15.27
N ASP A 300 10.91 5.63 -14.01
CA ASP A 300 9.67 5.55 -13.23
C ASP A 300 8.57 6.43 -13.84
N ASP A 301 8.92 7.63 -14.27
CA ASP A 301 8.00 8.58 -14.91
C ASP A 301 7.49 8.01 -16.25
N LYS A 302 8.37 7.45 -17.09
CA LYS A 302 7.97 6.84 -18.38
C LYS A 302 7.19 5.55 -18.21
N CYS A 303 7.56 4.71 -17.25
CA CYS A 303 6.76 3.53 -16.89
C CYS A 303 5.36 3.95 -16.42
N HIS A 304 5.26 5.00 -15.61
CA HIS A 304 3.99 5.52 -15.15
C HIS A 304 3.15 6.10 -16.29
N GLU A 305 3.76 6.88 -17.19
CA GLU A 305 3.09 7.42 -18.38
C GLU A 305 2.53 6.30 -19.27
N LYS A 306 3.36 5.27 -19.53
CA LYS A 306 2.94 4.07 -20.28
C LYS A 306 1.79 3.35 -19.58
N PHE A 307 1.84 3.23 -18.26
CA PHE A 307 0.77 2.64 -17.46
C PHE A 307 -0.53 3.44 -17.59
N LEU A 308 -0.48 4.77 -17.48
CA LEU A 308 -1.66 5.64 -17.59
C LEU A 308 -2.36 5.55 -18.95
N ARG A 309 -1.60 5.33 -20.03
CA ARG A 309 -2.11 5.21 -21.41
C ARG A 309 -2.72 3.84 -21.73
N SER A 310 -2.47 2.81 -20.92
CA SER A 310 -2.94 1.44 -21.16
C SER A 310 -4.04 1.00 -20.18
N VAL A 311 -4.64 -0.15 -20.48
CA VAL A 311 -5.68 -0.78 -19.66
C VAL A 311 -5.06 -1.87 -18.80
N HIS A 312 -5.43 -1.91 -17.53
CA HIS A 312 -4.89 -2.84 -16.53
C HIS A 312 -6.00 -3.51 -15.74
N GLU A 313 -5.75 -4.75 -15.31
CA GLU A 313 -6.65 -5.49 -14.43
C GLU A 313 -6.38 -5.17 -12.95
N CYS A 314 -7.44 -4.93 -12.19
CA CYS A 314 -7.32 -4.70 -10.75
C CYS A 314 -7.31 -6.03 -9.96
N PHE A 315 -6.29 -6.25 -9.12
CA PHE A 315 -6.16 -7.45 -8.28
C PHE A 315 -7.25 -7.67 -7.21
N ILE A 316 -8.07 -6.66 -6.92
CA ILE A 316 -9.13 -6.78 -5.91
C ILE A 316 -10.45 -7.24 -6.54
N CYS A 317 -10.84 -6.63 -7.67
CA CYS A 317 -12.12 -6.93 -8.33
C CYS A 317 -11.98 -7.70 -9.65
N PHE A 318 -10.75 -7.97 -10.11
CA PHE A 318 -10.44 -8.65 -11.38
C PHE A 318 -11.17 -8.02 -12.57
N SER A 319 -11.22 -6.69 -12.60
CA SER A 319 -11.85 -5.93 -13.67
C SER A 319 -10.82 -5.00 -14.30
N GLU A 320 -10.99 -4.77 -15.61
CA GLU A 320 -10.12 -3.93 -16.42
C GLU A 320 -10.54 -2.45 -16.32
N TYR A 321 -9.57 -1.57 -16.09
CA TYR A 321 -9.76 -0.12 -16.11
C TYR A 321 -8.58 0.57 -16.81
N ALA A 322 -8.80 1.80 -17.29
CA ALA A 322 -7.71 2.63 -17.77
C ALA A 322 -6.72 2.92 -16.63
N GLY A 323 -5.42 3.04 -16.93
CA GLY A 323 -4.41 3.35 -15.90
C GLY A 323 -4.69 4.64 -15.13
N THR A 324 -5.43 5.59 -15.72
CA THR A 324 -5.93 6.81 -15.06
C THR A 324 -6.91 6.56 -13.92
N ASP A 325 -7.60 5.41 -13.93
CA ASP A 325 -8.54 5.00 -12.87
C ASP A 325 -7.87 4.19 -11.75
N PHE A 326 -6.53 4.09 -11.75
CA PHE A 326 -5.75 3.42 -10.71
C PHE A 326 -5.07 4.42 -9.78
N ILE A 327 -4.84 4.00 -8.54
CA ILE A 327 -4.03 4.72 -7.57
C ILE A 327 -2.73 3.94 -7.31
N ARG A 328 -1.61 4.67 -7.33
CA ARG A 328 -0.28 4.14 -6.98
C ARG A 328 0.01 4.41 -5.52
N LEU A 329 0.22 3.35 -4.74
CA LEU A 329 0.70 3.48 -3.35
C LEU A 329 2.22 3.69 -3.30
N PRO A 330 2.78 4.24 -2.20
CA PRO A 330 4.24 4.39 -2.05
C PRO A 330 5.02 3.08 -2.15
N CYS A 331 4.37 1.95 -1.89
CA CYS A 331 4.92 0.61 -2.09
C CYS A 331 4.89 0.12 -3.55
N GLN A 332 4.62 1.01 -4.51
CA GLN A 332 4.53 0.75 -5.95
C GLN A 332 3.43 -0.23 -6.39
N HIS A 333 2.48 -0.55 -5.51
CA HIS A 333 1.30 -1.34 -5.87
C HIS A 333 0.19 -0.46 -6.43
N PHE A 334 -0.52 -0.98 -7.43
CA PHE A 334 -1.61 -0.31 -8.13
C PHE A 334 -2.94 -0.99 -7.87
N PHE A 335 -3.96 -0.19 -7.55
CA PHE A 335 -5.33 -0.67 -7.36
C PHE A 335 -6.33 0.29 -8.00
N CYS A 336 -7.46 -0.20 -8.51
CA CYS A 336 -8.47 0.71 -9.07
C CYS A 336 -9.06 1.61 -7.97
N LEU A 337 -9.40 2.84 -8.36
CA LEU A 337 -9.94 3.86 -7.47
C LEU A 337 -11.18 3.36 -6.72
N LYS A 338 -12.08 2.65 -7.41
CA LYS A 338 -13.32 2.11 -6.82
C LYS A 338 -13.05 1.15 -5.66
N CYS A 339 -12.11 0.22 -5.84
CA CYS A 339 -11.75 -0.74 -4.80
C CYS A 339 -11.10 -0.04 -3.61
N MET A 340 -10.15 0.87 -3.85
CA MET A 340 -9.49 1.59 -2.76
C MET A 340 -10.45 2.51 -2.00
N LYS A 341 -11.38 3.20 -2.69
CA LYS A 341 -12.43 3.98 -2.03
C LYS A 341 -13.29 3.11 -1.11
N THR A 342 -13.73 1.94 -1.61
CA THR A 342 -14.56 1.02 -0.83
C THR A 342 -13.80 0.48 0.38
N TYR A 343 -12.55 0.07 0.18
CA TYR A 343 -11.65 -0.44 1.20
C TYR A 343 -11.40 0.59 2.31
N SER A 344 -11.02 1.83 1.94
CA SER A 344 -10.82 2.91 2.90
C SER A 344 -12.10 3.26 3.67
N ASN A 345 -13.24 3.37 2.98
CA ASN A 345 -14.53 3.65 3.64
C ASN A 345 -14.94 2.56 4.63
N LEU A 346 -14.69 1.29 4.30
CA LEU A 346 -14.99 0.17 5.19
C LEU A 346 -14.19 0.29 6.49
N HIS A 347 -12.89 0.55 6.41
CA HIS A 347 -12.04 0.73 7.60
C HIS A 347 -12.46 1.93 8.46
N VAL A 348 -12.93 3.01 7.86
CA VAL A 348 -13.48 4.17 8.60
C VAL A 348 -14.78 3.80 9.29
N LYS A 349 -15.71 3.13 8.59
CA LYS A 349 -17.00 2.69 9.15
C LYS A 349 -16.85 1.68 10.29
N GLU A 350 -15.88 0.77 10.17
CA GLU A 350 -15.60 -0.25 11.18
C GLU A 350 -14.71 0.26 12.33
N GLY A 351 -14.15 1.46 12.22
CA GLY A 351 -13.23 2.01 13.22
C GLY A 351 -11.87 1.30 13.29
N THR A 352 -11.49 0.58 12.23
CA THR A 352 -10.25 -0.21 12.12
C THR A 352 -9.14 0.54 11.36
N VAL A 353 -9.08 1.88 11.51
CA VAL A 353 -8.20 2.78 10.75
C VAL A 353 -6.70 2.46 10.87
N ASN A 354 -6.24 1.91 12.00
CA ASN A 354 -4.84 1.47 12.18
C ASN A 354 -4.44 0.28 11.29
N MET A 355 -5.42 -0.44 10.76
CA MET A 355 -5.23 -1.59 9.88
C MET A 355 -5.30 -1.21 8.39
N LEU A 356 -5.54 0.07 8.08
CA LEU A 356 -5.61 0.57 6.71
C LEU A 356 -4.21 0.61 6.08
N LYS A 357 -3.85 -0.48 5.41
CA LYS A 357 -2.55 -0.71 4.78
C LYS A 357 -2.75 -1.14 3.32
N CYS A 358 -1.65 -1.36 2.61
CA CYS A 358 -1.68 -1.95 1.28
C CYS A 358 -2.52 -3.24 1.28
N PRO A 359 -3.49 -3.39 0.37
CA PRO A 359 -4.27 -4.63 0.23
C PRO A 359 -3.45 -5.86 -0.17
N ASP A 360 -2.22 -5.69 -0.68
CA ASP A 360 -1.35 -6.82 -1.01
C ASP A 360 -0.92 -7.58 0.26
N ALA A 361 -1.09 -8.91 0.24
CA ALA A 361 -0.90 -9.76 1.41
C ALA A 361 0.53 -9.78 1.98
N LYS A 362 1.54 -9.49 1.15
CA LYS A 362 2.96 -9.44 1.55
C LYS A 362 3.40 -8.02 1.86
N CYS A 363 2.64 -7.02 1.44
CA CYS A 363 2.94 -5.62 1.67
C CYS A 363 2.37 -5.12 3.00
N ARG A 364 3.14 -4.28 3.70
CA ARG A 364 2.67 -3.56 4.90
C ARG A 364 2.74 -2.04 4.73
N GLY A 365 2.84 -1.57 3.49
CA GLY A 365 2.88 -0.15 3.18
C GLY A 365 1.66 0.57 3.73
N ALA A 366 1.88 1.69 4.43
CA ALA A 366 0.79 2.54 4.90
C ALA A 366 0.20 3.32 3.72
N VAL A 367 -1.10 3.61 3.79
CA VAL A 367 -1.75 4.51 2.82
C VAL A 367 -1.56 5.96 3.33
N PRO A 368 -0.86 6.84 2.59
CA PRO A 368 -0.62 8.21 3.04
C PRO A 368 -1.92 9.03 3.21
N PRO A 369 -1.95 9.99 4.16
CA PRO A 369 -3.10 10.86 4.36
C PRO A 369 -3.50 11.67 3.11
N SER A 370 -2.53 12.03 2.27
CA SER A 370 -2.76 12.74 1.01
C SER A 370 -3.58 11.92 0.01
N LEU A 371 -3.31 10.62 -0.10
CA LEU A 371 -4.11 9.71 -0.93
C LEU A 371 -5.48 9.45 -0.31
N LEU A 372 -5.56 9.32 1.02
CA LEU A 372 -6.84 9.15 1.72
C LEU A 372 -7.79 10.33 1.51
N LYS A 373 -7.27 11.55 1.45
CA LYS A 373 -8.05 12.75 1.15
C LYS A 373 -8.66 12.74 -0.27
N GLN A 374 -8.03 12.02 -1.21
CA GLN A 374 -8.58 11.84 -2.57
C GLN A 374 -9.57 10.67 -2.65
N LEU A 375 -9.44 9.67 -1.77
CA LEU A 375 -10.27 8.47 -1.75
C LEU A 375 -11.56 8.64 -0.92
N LEU A 376 -11.47 9.35 0.21
CA LEU A 376 -12.57 9.61 1.12
C LEU A 376 -13.23 10.95 0.80
N ASP A 377 -14.51 11.09 1.13
CA ASP A 377 -15.17 12.40 1.16
C ASP A 377 -14.78 13.18 2.43
N ASP A 378 -15.13 14.47 2.50
CA ASP A 378 -14.73 15.33 3.61
C ASP A 378 -15.22 14.81 4.98
N GLU A 379 -16.42 14.22 5.04
CA GLU A 379 -17.00 13.67 6.26
C GLU A 379 -16.26 12.39 6.71
N ALA A 380 -16.05 11.43 5.81
CA ALA A 380 -15.31 10.21 6.15
C ALA A 380 -13.82 10.50 6.44
N TYR A 381 -13.22 11.52 5.81
CA TYR A 381 -11.86 11.94 6.11
C TYR A 381 -11.73 12.53 7.51
N GLN A 382 -12.65 13.43 7.91
CA GLN A 382 -12.69 13.94 9.29
C GLN A 382 -12.93 12.83 10.31
N GLN A 383 -13.81 11.87 9.98
CA GLN A 383 -14.02 10.72 10.83
C GLN A 383 -12.74 9.88 10.96
N TRP A 384 -12.04 9.63 9.86
CA TRP A 384 -10.73 8.96 9.87
C TRP A 384 -9.70 9.71 10.74
N GLU A 385 -9.58 11.03 10.61
CA GLU A 385 -8.67 11.86 11.43
C GLU A 385 -9.01 11.78 12.92
N SER A 386 -10.29 11.82 13.27
CA SER A 386 -10.72 11.69 14.65
C SER A 386 -10.41 10.29 15.22
N LEU A 387 -10.64 9.25 14.42
CA LEU A 387 -10.40 7.87 14.81
C LEU A 387 -8.90 7.59 14.96
N ILE A 388 -8.06 8.05 14.03
CA ILE A 388 -6.61 7.81 14.12
C ILE A 388 -6.05 8.50 15.37
N LEU A 389 -6.46 9.75 15.65
CA LEU A 389 -6.05 10.46 16.85
C LEU A 389 -6.50 9.72 18.12
N GLN A 390 -7.79 9.34 18.20
CA GLN A 390 -8.31 8.62 19.35
C GLN A 390 -7.57 7.29 19.56
N LYS A 391 -7.37 6.51 18.50
CA LYS A 391 -6.67 5.21 18.58
C LYS A 391 -5.22 5.37 18.98
N THR A 392 -4.54 6.42 18.52
CA THR A 392 -3.17 6.74 18.93
C THR A 392 -3.11 7.10 20.41
N LEU A 393 -4.01 7.97 20.89
CA LEU A 393 -4.10 8.31 22.32
C LEU A 393 -4.41 7.09 23.18
N ASP A 394 -5.38 6.27 22.77
CA ASP A 394 -5.76 5.03 23.47
C ASP A 394 -4.63 3.98 23.48
N SER A 395 -3.62 4.10 22.61
CA SER A 395 -2.46 3.20 22.59
C SER A 395 -1.36 3.61 23.55
N MET A 396 -1.36 4.87 24.01
CA MET A 396 -0.39 5.41 24.95
C MET A 396 -0.80 5.03 26.38
N THR A 397 0.12 4.44 27.14
CA THR A 397 -0.17 3.92 28.50
C THR A 397 -0.29 5.01 29.56
N ASP A 398 0.34 6.15 29.32
CA ASP A 398 0.38 7.33 30.17
C ASP A 398 -0.76 8.32 29.87
N VAL A 399 -1.63 8.03 28.90
CA VAL A 399 -2.77 8.88 28.57
C VAL A 399 -4.03 8.39 29.25
N VAL A 400 -4.64 9.27 30.03
CA VAL A 400 -5.89 9.02 30.77
C VAL A 400 -6.92 10.10 30.48
N TYR A 401 -8.20 9.77 30.47
CA TYR A 401 -9.26 10.72 30.17
C TYR A 401 -9.81 11.38 31.43
N CYS A 402 -10.00 12.71 31.38
CA CYS A 402 -10.60 13.45 32.48
C CYS A 402 -12.05 12.99 32.75
N PRO A 403 -12.40 12.61 34.00
CA PRO A 403 -13.74 12.11 34.34
C PRO A 403 -14.84 13.19 34.25
N ARG A 404 -14.49 14.47 34.14
CA ARG A 404 -15.46 15.58 34.06
C ARG A 404 -15.78 16.03 32.64
N CYS A 405 -14.80 15.98 31.75
CA CYS A 405 -14.90 16.61 30.43
C CYS A 405 -14.26 15.79 29.31
N GLU A 406 -13.83 14.55 29.60
CA GLU A 406 -13.29 13.58 28.63
C GLU A 406 -12.08 14.09 27.83
N THR A 407 -11.41 15.15 28.30
CA THR A 407 -10.17 15.63 27.69
C THR A 407 -9.03 14.68 28.04
N PRO A 408 -8.17 14.27 27.08
CA PRO A 408 -7.00 13.45 27.36
C PRO A 408 -6.01 14.22 28.24
N CYS A 409 -5.47 13.55 29.25
CA CYS A 409 -4.53 14.05 30.24
C CYS A 409 -3.36 13.07 30.34
N ILE A 410 -2.18 13.58 30.69
CA ILE A 410 -1.00 12.74 30.96
C ILE A 410 -1.02 12.35 32.45
N GLU A 411 -0.77 11.07 32.71
CA GLU A 411 -0.58 10.51 34.05
C GLU A 411 0.84 10.80 34.55
N ASP A 412 0.92 11.37 35.75
CA ASP A 412 2.17 11.57 36.48
C ASP A 412 2.62 10.25 37.17
N PRO A 413 3.91 10.09 37.52
CA PRO A 413 4.44 8.87 38.18
C PRO A 413 3.71 8.46 39.46
N ASP A 414 3.09 9.43 40.13
CA ASP A 414 2.30 9.22 41.35
C ASP A 414 0.87 8.70 41.08
N GLN A 415 0.51 8.30 39.84
CA GLN A 415 -0.84 7.85 39.45
C GLN A 415 -1.91 8.95 39.64
N HIS A 416 -1.56 10.16 39.23
CA HIS A 416 -2.43 11.34 39.25
C HIS A 416 -2.41 12.03 37.90
N ALA A 417 -3.48 12.77 37.59
CA ALA A 417 -3.53 13.59 36.38
C ALA A 417 -4.24 14.92 36.67
N VAL A 418 -3.83 15.96 35.95
CA VAL A 418 -4.46 17.29 35.97
C VAL A 418 -5.02 17.60 34.59
N CYS A 419 -6.32 17.85 34.52
CA CYS A 419 -6.94 18.23 33.26
C CYS A 419 -6.61 19.67 32.87
N SER A 420 -5.99 19.88 31.71
CA SER A 420 -5.67 21.22 31.18
C SER A 420 -6.91 22.07 30.88
N ARG A 421 -8.04 21.45 30.56
CA ARG A 421 -9.29 22.15 30.21
C ARG A 421 -10.10 22.63 31.41
N CYS A 422 -10.30 21.76 32.40
CA CYS A 422 -11.17 22.05 33.56
C CYS A 422 -10.42 22.14 34.89
N LEU A 423 -9.09 22.03 34.86
CA LEU A 423 -8.18 22.09 36.01
C LEU A 423 -8.51 21.08 37.12
N PHE A 424 -9.25 20.03 36.79
CA PHE A 424 -9.59 18.98 37.74
C PHE A 424 -8.40 18.06 37.95
N SER A 425 -7.93 17.97 39.20
CA SER A 425 -6.91 17.03 39.63
C SER A 425 -7.55 15.76 40.20
N PHE A 426 -7.20 14.61 39.64
CA PHE A 426 -7.81 13.33 39.96
C PHE A 426 -6.77 12.21 40.07
N CYS A 427 -7.11 11.17 40.81
CA CYS A 427 -6.36 9.91 40.84
C CYS A 427 -6.75 9.07 39.63
N THR A 428 -5.78 8.54 38.91
CA THR A 428 -6.00 7.77 37.67
C THR A 428 -6.59 6.38 37.93
N LEU A 429 -6.35 5.82 39.12
CA LEU A 429 -6.87 4.51 39.53
C LEU A 429 -8.38 4.55 39.83
N CYS A 430 -8.81 5.45 40.72
CA CYS A 430 -10.21 5.52 41.16
C CYS A 430 -11.06 6.55 40.38
N ARG A 431 -10.41 7.41 39.58
CA ARG A 431 -11.03 8.52 38.83
C ARG A 431 -11.74 9.57 39.69
N ASP A 432 -11.50 9.57 41.01
CA ASP A 432 -11.97 10.59 41.95
C ASP A 432 -10.90 11.66 42.22
N ARG A 433 -11.23 12.67 43.03
CA ARG A 433 -10.30 13.74 43.42
C ARG A 433 -8.98 13.15 43.95
N ARG A 434 -7.87 13.78 43.58
CA ARG A 434 -6.52 13.42 44.05
C ARG A 434 -6.51 13.23 45.57
N HIS A 435 -6.01 12.08 46.02
CA HIS A 435 -5.87 11.73 47.43
C HIS A 435 -4.47 11.19 47.69
N VAL A 436 -3.77 11.77 48.67
CA VAL A 436 -2.37 11.43 49.00
C VAL A 436 -2.35 10.69 50.33
N GLY A 437 -1.69 9.54 50.39
CA GLY A 437 -1.53 8.74 51.62
C GLY A 437 -2.77 7.95 52.05
N ILE A 438 -3.82 7.89 51.23
CA ILE A 438 -5.02 7.08 51.44
C ILE A 438 -5.07 6.04 50.32
N GLU A 439 -5.26 4.76 50.68
CA GLU A 439 -5.45 3.69 49.69
C GLU A 439 -6.65 3.98 48.80
N CYS A 440 -6.50 3.77 47.48
CA CYS A 440 -7.63 3.87 46.56
C CYS A 440 -8.73 2.91 46.98
N MET A 441 -9.96 3.40 47.11
CA MET A 441 -11.10 2.49 47.26
C MET A 441 -11.24 1.68 45.99
N THR A 442 -11.15 0.36 46.11
CA THR A 442 -11.37 -0.52 44.96
C THR A 442 -12.83 -0.45 44.52
N PRO A 443 -13.15 -0.74 43.24
CA PRO A 443 -14.51 -0.76 42.74
C PRO A 443 -15.45 -1.67 43.57
N GLU A 444 -14.92 -2.77 44.10
CA GLU A 444 -15.66 -3.74 44.93
C GLU A 444 -16.03 -3.13 46.29
N ILE A 445 -15.07 -2.49 46.97
CA ILE A 445 -15.30 -1.81 48.25
C ILE A 445 -16.29 -0.65 48.07
N ARG A 446 -16.14 0.11 46.97
CA ARG A 446 -17.07 1.20 46.62
C ARG A 446 -18.49 0.66 46.38
N LEU A 447 -18.63 -0.44 45.65
CA LEU A 447 -19.91 -1.08 45.38
C LEU A 447 -20.59 -1.53 46.67
N GLN A 448 -19.84 -2.17 47.57
CA GLN A 448 -20.36 -2.67 48.86
C GLN A 448 -20.85 -1.51 49.75
N ILE A 449 -20.05 -0.44 49.87
CA ILE A 449 -20.45 0.76 50.63
C ILE A 449 -21.72 1.40 50.06
N LEU A 450 -21.83 1.48 48.72
CA LEU A 450 -23.02 2.05 48.06
C LEU A 450 -24.26 1.18 48.29
N GLN A 451 -24.13 -0.16 48.23
CA GLN A 451 -25.22 -1.10 48.50
C GLN A 451 -25.69 -1.03 49.97
N ASP A 452 -24.76 -0.98 50.92
CA ASP A 452 -25.05 -0.86 52.36
C ASP A 452 -25.69 0.49 52.71
N ARG A 453 -25.27 1.56 52.04
CA ARG A 453 -25.88 2.89 52.22
C ARG A 453 -27.25 2.98 51.58
N GLN A 454 -27.47 2.29 50.46
CA GLN A 454 -28.77 2.23 49.79
C GLN A 454 -29.79 1.39 50.58
N SER A 455 -29.34 0.35 51.30
CA SER A 455 -30.19 -0.42 52.23
C SER A 455 -30.53 0.36 53.51
N SER A 456 -29.78 1.41 53.82
CA SER A 456 -30.04 2.32 54.94
C SER A 456 -31.05 3.41 54.57
N SER A 457 -32.09 3.62 55.39
CA SER A 457 -33.26 4.48 55.08
C SER A 457 -33.03 6.00 55.14
N ARG A 458 -31.79 6.48 55.34
CA ARG A 458 -31.48 7.89 55.69
C ARG A 458 -31.09 8.82 54.53
N LEU A 459 -31.21 8.38 53.28
CA LEU A 459 -30.83 9.19 52.11
C LEU A 459 -31.99 9.99 51.52
N ARG A 460 -31.70 11.14 50.93
CA ARG A 460 -32.66 11.89 50.09
C ARG A 460 -32.93 11.12 48.81
N GLU A 461 -34.15 11.18 48.29
CA GLU A 461 -34.57 10.43 47.09
C GLU A 461 -33.68 10.70 45.86
N ASP A 462 -33.29 11.95 45.61
CA ASP A 462 -32.37 12.31 44.51
C ASP A 462 -30.97 11.68 44.65
N GLN A 463 -30.50 11.51 45.89
CA GLN A 463 -29.23 10.86 46.16
C GLN A 463 -29.35 9.34 46.00
N LYS A 464 -30.46 8.75 46.44
CA LYS A 464 -30.74 7.32 46.24
C LYS A 464 -30.77 6.94 44.76
N LEU A 465 -31.35 7.79 43.89
CA LEU A 465 -31.40 7.54 42.45
C LEU A 465 -30.01 7.54 41.83
N LYS A 466 -29.19 8.56 42.11
CA LYS A 466 -27.82 8.66 41.61
C LYS A 466 -26.92 7.52 42.09
N GLU A 467 -27.04 7.14 43.36
CA GLU A 467 -26.29 6.00 43.90
C GLU A 467 -26.75 4.68 43.26
N ARG A 468 -28.04 4.51 42.94
CA ARG A 468 -28.54 3.34 42.19
C ARG A 468 -27.98 3.26 40.79
N GLU A 469 -27.95 4.37 40.07
CA GLU A 469 -27.36 4.44 38.73
C GLU A 469 -25.89 4.05 38.76
N LEU A 470 -25.12 4.59 39.72
CA LEU A 470 -23.72 4.24 39.92
C LEU A 470 -23.50 2.76 40.29
N ILE A 471 -24.36 2.18 41.14
CA ILE A 471 -24.34 0.74 41.47
C ILE A 471 -24.56 -0.09 40.19
N ASN A 472 -25.55 0.27 39.38
CA ASN A 472 -25.84 -0.43 38.13
C ASN A 472 -24.68 -0.32 37.13
N GLU A 473 -24.03 0.83 37.03
CA GLU A 473 -22.84 1.02 36.19
C GLU A 473 -21.68 0.13 36.65
N LEU A 474 -21.39 0.10 37.96
CA LEU A 474 -20.33 -0.75 38.52
C LEU A 474 -20.61 -2.25 38.31
N LEU A 475 -21.85 -2.69 38.51
CA LEU A 475 -22.27 -4.07 38.24
C LEU A 475 -22.15 -4.40 36.74
N SER A 476 -22.53 -3.47 35.86
CA SER A 476 -22.40 -3.65 34.42
C SER A 476 -20.94 -3.79 33.99
N VAL A 477 -20.03 -3.00 34.55
CA VAL A 477 -18.60 -3.10 34.26
C VAL A 477 -18.03 -4.43 34.77
N GLN A 478 -18.44 -4.87 35.96
CA GLN A 478 -18.02 -6.16 36.52
C GLN A 478 -18.49 -7.33 35.64
N GLU A 479 -19.70 -7.27 35.11
CA GLU A 479 -20.23 -8.28 34.19
C GLU A 479 -19.46 -8.28 32.86
N ILE A 480 -19.16 -7.11 32.29
CA ILE A 480 -18.38 -6.99 31.04
C ILE A 480 -16.97 -7.57 31.21
N LEU A 481 -16.31 -7.30 32.33
CA LEU A 481 -14.96 -7.80 32.62
C LEU A 481 -14.92 -9.29 32.98
N ARG A 482 -16.06 -9.91 33.29
CA ARG A 482 -16.14 -11.37 33.45
C ARG A 482 -15.83 -12.07 32.13
N ASP A 483 -16.42 -11.57 31.05
CA ASP A 483 -16.36 -12.20 29.73
C ASP A 483 -15.31 -11.58 28.80
N ALA A 484 -14.84 -10.36 29.08
CA ALA A 484 -13.81 -9.64 28.31
C ALA A 484 -12.44 -9.63 29.01
N LYS A 485 -11.36 -9.68 28.24
CA LYS A 485 -9.97 -9.55 28.74
C LYS A 485 -9.35 -8.24 28.30
N GLN A 486 -8.55 -7.63 29.16
CA GLN A 486 -7.84 -6.40 28.82
C GLN A 486 -6.57 -6.69 28.04
N CYS A 487 -6.36 -5.98 26.93
CA CYS A 487 -5.13 -6.06 26.16
C CYS A 487 -3.90 -5.81 27.07
N PRO A 488 -2.85 -6.65 27.02
CA PRO A 488 -1.67 -6.45 27.88
C PRO A 488 -0.96 -5.12 27.63
N SER A 489 -0.94 -4.65 26.38
CA SER A 489 -0.30 -3.41 25.95
C SER A 489 -1.17 -2.17 26.20
N CYS A 490 -2.37 -2.06 25.59
CA CYS A 490 -3.19 -0.84 25.66
C CYS A 490 -4.38 -0.89 26.63
N LYS A 491 -4.53 -1.98 27.41
CA LYS A 491 -5.58 -2.17 28.44
C LYS A 491 -7.05 -2.07 28.00
N ILE A 492 -7.33 -1.88 26.70
CA ILE A 492 -8.69 -1.96 26.15
C ILE A 492 -9.27 -3.35 26.38
N ALA A 493 -10.54 -3.40 26.80
CA ALA A 493 -11.30 -4.63 26.96
C ALA A 493 -11.60 -5.25 25.59
N ILE A 494 -11.26 -6.51 25.43
CA ILE A 494 -11.43 -7.31 24.23
C ILE A 494 -12.26 -8.53 24.62
N SER A 495 -13.41 -8.68 23.98
CA SER A 495 -14.22 -9.90 24.06
C SER A 495 -13.77 -10.87 22.97
N ARG A 496 -13.73 -12.16 23.29
CA ARG A 496 -13.48 -13.21 22.30
C ARG A 496 -14.68 -13.35 21.36
N SER A 497 -14.45 -13.25 20.05
CA SER A 497 -15.50 -13.43 19.05
C SER A 497 -15.77 -14.91 18.78
N GLU A 498 -14.75 -15.72 18.43
CA GLU A 498 -14.90 -17.16 18.16
C GLU A 498 -13.57 -17.96 18.30
N GLY A 499 -13.64 -19.21 18.77
CA GLY A 499 -12.75 -20.33 18.43
C GLY A 499 -11.30 -20.33 18.96
N CYS A 500 -10.58 -19.23 18.77
CA CYS A 500 -9.12 -19.20 18.86
C CYS A 500 -8.64 -18.32 20.02
N ASN A 501 -7.79 -18.88 20.88
CA ASN A 501 -7.19 -18.13 21.99
C ASN A 501 -6.10 -17.15 21.53
N LYS A 502 -5.64 -17.22 20.28
CA LYS A 502 -4.74 -16.21 19.71
C LYS A 502 -5.56 -15.01 19.22
N MET A 503 -5.60 -13.97 20.03
CA MET A 503 -6.32 -12.73 19.74
C MET A 503 -5.36 -11.65 19.23
N VAL A 504 -5.89 -10.74 18.42
CA VAL A 504 -5.19 -9.53 17.98
C VAL A 504 -5.99 -8.34 18.48
N CYS A 505 -5.34 -7.41 19.18
CA CYS A 505 -5.99 -6.20 19.62
C CYS A 505 -6.32 -5.31 18.42
N ASN A 506 -7.60 -4.97 18.22
CA ASN A 506 -8.02 -4.06 17.15
C ASN A 506 -7.54 -2.61 17.36
N ASN A 507 -7.12 -2.25 18.58
CA ASN A 507 -6.60 -0.93 18.89
C ASN A 507 -5.12 -0.81 18.57
N CYS A 508 -4.26 -1.52 19.30
CA CYS A 508 -2.80 -1.42 19.16
C CYS A 508 -2.18 -2.46 18.23
N GLY A 509 -2.94 -3.44 17.74
CA GLY A 509 -2.44 -4.52 16.88
C GLY A 509 -1.61 -5.59 17.60
N GLN A 510 -1.37 -5.45 18.91
CA GLN A 510 -0.64 -6.44 19.70
C GLN A 510 -1.38 -7.76 19.71
N LYS A 511 -0.67 -8.86 19.44
CA LYS A 511 -1.20 -10.21 19.55
C LYS A 511 -0.98 -10.72 20.97
N PHE A 512 -1.96 -11.40 21.53
CA PHE A 512 -1.89 -11.94 22.88
C PHE A 512 -2.74 -13.22 22.99
N CYS A 513 -2.44 -14.03 24.00
CA CYS A 513 -3.22 -15.21 24.33
C CYS A 513 -4.39 -14.83 25.25
N TYR A 514 -5.62 -15.13 24.85
CA TYR A 514 -6.83 -14.82 25.61
C TYR A 514 -6.90 -15.56 26.95
N ARG A 515 -6.32 -16.76 27.02
CA ARG A 515 -6.36 -17.62 28.22
C ARG A 515 -5.43 -17.12 29.32
N CYS A 516 -4.17 -16.83 28.99
CA CYS A 516 -3.15 -16.42 29.98
C CYS A 516 -2.83 -14.92 29.98
N ASN A 517 -3.42 -14.15 29.05
CA ASN A 517 -3.20 -12.72 28.84
C ASN A 517 -1.74 -12.30 28.56
N LYS A 518 -0.88 -13.24 28.11
CA LYS A 518 0.50 -12.95 27.71
C LYS A 518 0.60 -12.45 26.27
N GLU A 519 1.56 -11.58 26.02
CA GLU A 519 1.92 -11.11 24.68
C GLU A 519 2.54 -12.24 23.85
N ILE A 520 2.17 -12.34 22.58
CA ILE A 520 2.66 -13.38 21.65
C ILE A 520 3.04 -12.75 20.31
N SER A 521 4.01 -13.33 19.61
CA SER A 521 4.40 -12.94 18.25
C SER A 521 3.70 -13.80 17.18
N GLY A 522 3.58 -15.10 17.46
CA GLY A 522 3.11 -16.14 16.56
C GLY A 522 2.35 -17.28 17.27
N TYR A 523 2.60 -18.52 16.85
CA TYR A 523 1.94 -19.72 17.39
C TYR A 523 2.84 -20.54 18.34
N GLU A 524 4.05 -20.06 18.63
CA GLU A 524 5.04 -20.74 19.48
C GLU A 524 4.50 -21.03 20.89
N HIS A 525 3.84 -20.04 21.49
CA HIS A 525 3.18 -20.17 22.79
C HIS A 525 2.17 -21.34 22.91
N PHE A 526 1.61 -21.80 21.78
CA PHE A 526 0.65 -22.90 21.74
C PHE A 526 1.29 -24.24 21.32
N ARG A 527 2.54 -24.24 20.84
CA ARG A 527 3.27 -25.46 20.44
C ARG A 527 3.95 -26.14 21.62
N ASP A 528 4.39 -25.36 22.60
CA ASP A 528 5.14 -25.86 23.76
C ASP A 528 4.22 -26.36 24.90
N GLY A 529 2.90 -26.38 24.68
CA GLY A 529 1.92 -26.87 25.66
C GLY A 529 1.61 -25.91 26.82
N GLU A 530 2.14 -24.68 26.82
CA GLU A 530 1.85 -23.68 27.87
C GLU A 530 0.39 -23.23 27.86
N CYS A 531 -0.25 -23.20 26.69
CA CYS A 531 -1.66 -22.85 26.51
C CYS A 531 -2.26 -23.58 25.31
N GLU A 532 -3.54 -23.91 25.40
CA GLU A 532 -4.32 -24.48 24.30
C GLU A 532 -4.75 -23.40 23.30
N LEU A 533 -4.58 -23.65 22.00
CA LEU A 533 -5.01 -22.72 20.95
C LEU A 533 -6.53 -22.71 20.77
N PHE A 534 -7.15 -23.90 20.85
CA PHE A 534 -8.58 -24.12 20.75
C PHE A 534 -9.04 -24.88 22.00
N PRO A 535 -10.04 -24.41 22.75
CA PRO A 535 -10.60 -25.16 23.88
C PRO A 535 -11.23 -26.48 23.41
N GLU A 536 -11.01 -27.58 24.14
CA GLU A 536 -11.56 -28.90 23.80
C GLU A 536 -13.09 -28.94 23.72
N GLU A 537 -13.79 -28.12 24.50
CA GLU A 537 -15.25 -28.00 24.45
C GLU A 537 -15.72 -27.37 23.13
N GLU A 538 -14.97 -26.40 22.60
CA GLU A 538 -15.29 -25.75 21.32
C GLU A 538 -15.00 -26.69 20.15
N ILE A 539 -13.94 -27.49 20.24
CA ILE A 539 -13.65 -28.57 19.28
C ILE A 539 -14.80 -29.57 19.27
N ARG A 540 -15.24 -30.05 20.44
CA ARG A 540 -16.36 -31.01 20.55
C ARG A 540 -17.68 -30.43 20.04
N ASN A 541 -17.97 -29.17 20.33
CA ASN A 541 -19.16 -28.49 19.81
C ASN A 541 -19.11 -28.34 18.29
N TRP A 542 -17.96 -27.95 17.74
CA TRP A 542 -17.76 -27.82 16.31
C TRP A 542 -17.83 -29.18 15.59
N GLU A 543 -17.20 -30.22 16.13
CA GLU A 543 -17.30 -31.60 15.64
C GLU A 543 -18.74 -32.13 15.70
N GLY A 544 -19.48 -31.79 16.76
CA GLY A 544 -20.90 -32.11 16.89
C GLY A 544 -21.77 -31.41 15.84
N MET A 545 -21.48 -30.14 15.54
CA MET A 545 -22.17 -29.36 14.51
C MET A 545 -21.79 -29.80 13.08
N MET A 546 -20.56 -30.26 12.86
CA MET A 546 -20.03 -30.71 11.57
C MET A 546 -20.27 -32.20 11.27
N ARG A 547 -20.80 -32.97 12.23
CA ARG A 547 -21.11 -34.39 12.04
C ARG A 547 -22.21 -34.54 10.97
N ASN A 548 -21.88 -35.16 9.83
CA ASN A 548 -22.81 -35.33 8.71
C ASN A 548 -24.08 -36.09 9.17
N PRO A 549 -25.30 -35.53 9.01
CA PRO A 549 -26.55 -36.14 9.48
C PRO A 549 -26.73 -37.59 9.01
N ARG A 550 -26.21 -37.92 7.81
CA ARG A 550 -26.25 -39.27 7.24
C ARG A 550 -25.35 -40.26 7.97
N GLN A 551 -24.17 -39.83 8.41
CA GLN A 551 -23.24 -40.68 9.17
C GLN A 551 -23.79 -40.94 10.58
N ALA A 552 -24.31 -39.90 11.24
CA ALA A 552 -24.97 -40.04 12.54
C ALA A 552 -26.17 -41.00 12.49
N LEU A 553 -27.04 -40.88 11.48
CA LEU A 553 -28.17 -41.80 11.31
C LEU A 553 -27.71 -43.24 11.00
N GLY A 554 -26.67 -43.38 10.18
CA GLY A 554 -26.10 -44.68 9.81
C GLY A 554 -25.48 -45.44 10.98
N GLU A 555 -24.77 -44.74 11.88
CA GLU A 555 -24.24 -45.30 13.13
C GLU A 555 -25.37 -45.73 14.07
N ILE A 556 -26.39 -44.90 14.25
CA ILE A 556 -27.56 -45.23 15.09
C ILE A 556 -28.27 -46.48 14.54
N GLN A 557 -28.50 -46.55 13.23
CA GLN A 557 -29.13 -47.73 12.61
C GLN A 557 -28.27 -48.99 12.73
N ALA A 558 -26.94 -48.88 12.60
CA ALA A 558 -26.01 -49.98 12.81
C ALA A 558 -26.06 -50.53 14.24
N ASN A 559 -26.17 -49.64 15.24
CA ASN A 559 -26.27 -50.02 16.64
C ASN A 559 -27.64 -50.60 17.01
N LEU A 560 -28.72 -50.09 16.42
CA LEU A 560 -30.08 -50.57 16.67
C LEU A 560 -30.38 -51.91 15.99
N PHE A 561 -29.73 -52.19 14.85
CA PHE A 561 -29.94 -53.41 14.06
C PHE A 561 -28.62 -54.13 13.76
N PRO A 562 -27.90 -54.62 14.78
CA PRO A 562 -26.56 -55.20 14.62
C PRO A 562 -26.56 -56.52 13.83
N ASP A 563 -27.66 -57.26 13.85
CA ASP A 563 -27.81 -58.56 13.19
C ASP A 563 -28.49 -58.49 11.81
N HIS A 564 -28.89 -57.30 11.37
CA HIS A 564 -29.68 -57.08 10.16
C HIS A 564 -29.01 -56.05 9.24
N GLY A 565 -27.88 -56.43 8.66
CA GLY A 565 -27.07 -55.55 7.83
C GLY A 565 -25.94 -56.28 7.11
N ASN A 566 -25.18 -55.54 6.33
CA ASN A 566 -24.02 -56.08 5.60
C ASN A 566 -22.89 -55.06 5.52
N GLN A 567 -21.66 -55.58 5.41
CA GLN A 567 -20.48 -54.75 5.16
C GLN A 567 -20.49 -54.22 3.72
N CYS A 568 -20.11 -52.95 3.57
CA CYS A 568 -19.98 -52.32 2.27
C CYS A 568 -18.90 -53.04 1.44
N PRO A 569 -19.16 -53.41 0.18
CA PRO A 569 -18.15 -54.09 -0.65
C PRO A 569 -16.94 -53.23 -1.01
N SER A 570 -17.07 -51.90 -0.89
CA SER A 570 -16.02 -50.94 -1.22
C SER A 570 -15.19 -50.54 0.01
N CYS A 571 -15.83 -50.12 1.11
CA CYS A 571 -15.11 -49.63 2.30
C CYS A 571 -15.23 -50.54 3.53
N ARG A 572 -15.94 -51.67 3.42
CA ARG A 572 -16.23 -52.62 4.51
C ARG A 572 -17.05 -52.09 5.70
N GLN A 573 -17.44 -50.81 5.69
CA GLN A 573 -18.30 -50.25 6.74
C GLN A 573 -19.61 -51.03 6.86
N TYR A 574 -20.03 -51.34 8.09
CA TYR A 574 -21.31 -52.00 8.35
C TYR A 574 -22.48 -51.06 8.08
N ASN A 575 -23.46 -51.53 7.31
CA ASN A 575 -24.69 -50.80 7.05
C ASN A 575 -25.89 -51.70 7.39
N ALA A 576 -26.68 -51.26 8.36
CA ALA A 576 -27.94 -51.91 8.70
C ALA A 576 -28.95 -51.79 7.53
N LYS A 577 -29.70 -52.86 7.29
CA LYS A 577 -30.85 -52.87 6.41
C LYS A 577 -32.09 -52.46 7.21
N VAL A 578 -32.58 -51.26 6.92
CA VAL A 578 -33.81 -50.75 7.54
C VAL A 578 -34.96 -50.89 6.55
N GLY A 579 -35.98 -51.65 6.94
CA GLY A 579 -37.16 -51.92 6.10
C GLY A 579 -36.90 -52.98 5.03
N ASN A 580 -37.72 -52.94 3.98
CA ASN A 580 -37.85 -54.05 3.05
C ASN A 580 -37.00 -53.92 1.77
N ASN A 581 -36.30 -52.79 1.61
CA ASN A 581 -35.48 -52.49 0.45
C ASN A 581 -34.09 -53.16 0.56
N ASN A 582 -33.72 -53.95 -0.43
CA ASN A 582 -32.42 -54.61 -0.54
C ASN A 582 -31.36 -53.73 -1.21
N HIS A 583 -31.70 -52.50 -1.60
CA HIS A 583 -30.76 -51.51 -2.12
C HIS A 583 -30.24 -50.63 -0.99
N LEU A 584 -28.99 -50.87 -0.57
CA LEU A 584 -28.33 -50.13 0.50
C LEU A 584 -27.38 -49.10 -0.10
N CYS A 585 -27.31 -47.92 0.53
CA CYS A 585 -26.30 -46.90 0.24
C CYS A 585 -25.37 -46.80 1.44
N CYS A 586 -24.06 -46.90 1.23
CA CYS A 586 -23.12 -46.82 2.32
C CYS A 586 -23.09 -45.40 2.93
N TRP A 587 -23.38 -45.27 4.22
CA TRP A 587 -23.34 -43.95 4.87
C TRP A 587 -21.92 -43.35 4.99
N ALA A 588 -20.87 -44.18 4.87
CA ALA A 588 -19.47 -43.73 4.89
C ALA A 588 -18.95 -43.36 3.49
N CYS A 589 -19.03 -44.26 2.49
CA CYS A 589 -18.45 -44.03 1.16
C CYS A 589 -19.46 -43.79 0.04
N GLN A 590 -20.76 -43.72 0.35
CA GLN A 590 -21.87 -43.49 -0.59
C GLN A 590 -22.01 -44.53 -1.71
N THR A 591 -21.27 -45.64 -1.64
CA THR A 591 -21.40 -46.73 -2.60
C THR A 591 -22.73 -47.44 -2.42
N HIS A 592 -23.46 -47.60 -3.52
CA HIS A 592 -24.70 -48.35 -3.59
C HIS A 592 -24.41 -49.84 -3.77
N PHE A 593 -25.05 -50.71 -2.99
CA PHE A 593 -24.85 -52.15 -3.05
C PHE A 593 -26.10 -52.93 -2.66
N CYS A 594 -26.15 -54.19 -3.10
CA CYS A 594 -27.29 -55.07 -2.86
C CYS A 594 -27.09 -55.88 -1.58
N TYR A 595 -28.08 -55.85 -0.69
CA TYR A 595 -28.08 -56.62 0.56
C TYR A 595 -28.01 -58.14 0.31
N LEU A 596 -28.68 -58.64 -0.74
CA LEU A 596 -28.79 -60.09 -1.00
C LEU A 596 -27.48 -60.69 -1.52
N CYS A 597 -26.87 -60.06 -2.54
CA CYS A 597 -25.69 -60.61 -3.21
C CYS A 597 -24.39 -59.89 -2.84
N LYS A 598 -24.44 -58.84 -2.01
CA LYS A 598 -23.29 -58.05 -1.55
C LYS A 598 -22.44 -57.45 -2.69
N LYS A 599 -23.02 -57.27 -3.88
CA LYS A 599 -22.35 -56.63 -5.02
C LYS A 599 -22.71 -55.16 -5.12
N VAL A 600 -21.76 -54.36 -5.62
CA VAL A 600 -21.95 -52.94 -5.91
C VAL A 600 -23.00 -52.78 -7.03
N VAL A 601 -23.99 -51.94 -6.78
CA VAL A 601 -25.08 -51.64 -7.72
C VAL A 601 -24.79 -50.28 -8.35
N ARG A 602 -24.33 -50.28 -9.60
CA ARG A 602 -24.10 -49.04 -10.36
C ARG A 602 -25.38 -48.46 -10.94
N ARG A 603 -26.32 -49.32 -11.37
CA ARG A 603 -27.66 -48.94 -11.88
C ARG A 603 -28.69 -49.92 -11.35
N ALA A 604 -29.68 -49.42 -10.61
CA ALA A 604 -30.71 -50.25 -9.97
C ALA A 604 -31.49 -51.09 -10.99
N SER A 605 -31.84 -50.51 -12.14
CA SER A 605 -32.60 -51.17 -13.22
C SER A 605 -31.86 -52.33 -13.91
N GLN A 606 -30.53 -52.36 -13.82
CA GLN A 606 -29.71 -53.45 -14.39
C GLN A 606 -29.48 -54.58 -13.39
N HIS A 607 -29.58 -54.28 -12.09
CA HIS A 607 -29.32 -55.25 -11.02
C HIS A 607 -30.61 -55.89 -10.48
N TYR A 608 -31.68 -55.11 -10.37
CA TYR A 608 -32.97 -55.54 -9.85
C TYR A 608 -33.96 -55.74 -11.00
N GLY A 609 -34.63 -56.89 -11.04
CA GLY A 609 -35.56 -57.25 -12.09
C GLY A 609 -35.87 -58.75 -12.13
N PRO A 610 -36.67 -59.22 -13.10
CA PRO A 610 -37.11 -60.62 -13.16
C PRO A 610 -35.97 -61.64 -13.34
N LYS A 611 -34.84 -61.20 -13.92
CA LYS A 611 -33.61 -62.01 -14.07
C LYS A 611 -32.52 -61.67 -13.02
N GLY A 612 -32.77 -60.70 -12.13
CA GLY A 612 -31.80 -60.16 -11.18
C GLY A 612 -32.21 -60.35 -9.72
N CYS A 613 -31.55 -59.65 -8.80
CA CYS A 613 -31.94 -59.67 -7.39
C CYS A 613 -33.32 -59.00 -7.20
N LYS A 614 -34.07 -59.38 -6.16
CA LYS A 614 -35.32 -58.69 -5.80
C LYS A 614 -35.00 -57.38 -5.06
N GLN A 615 -35.54 -56.26 -5.54
CA GLN A 615 -35.32 -54.95 -4.89
C GLN A 615 -36.00 -54.86 -3.54
N HIS A 616 -37.22 -55.40 -3.42
CA HIS A 616 -37.95 -55.45 -2.16
C HIS A 616 -38.14 -56.90 -1.74
N THR A 617 -37.76 -57.22 -0.51
CA THR A 617 -38.22 -58.45 0.18
C THR A 617 -39.60 -58.19 0.78
N THR A 618 -40.49 -59.16 0.76
CA THR A 618 -41.80 -59.06 1.44
C THR A 618 -41.63 -58.98 2.95
#